data_AF-A0AB33SER8-F1
#
_entry.id   AF-A0AB33SER8-F1
#
_cell.length_a   1.000
_cell.length_b   1.000
_cell.length_c   1.000
_cell.angle_alpha   90.00
_cell.angle_beta   90.00
_cell.angle_gamma   90.00
#
_symmetry.space_group_name_H-M   'P 1'
#
loop_
_entity.id
_entity.type
_entity.pdbx_description
1 polymer ?
#
loop_
_entity_poly.entity_id
_entity_poly.type
_entity_poly.pdbx_seq_one_letter_code
_entity_poly.pdbx_strand_id
1 'polypeptide(L)'
;MLPILTGNVGISGGNSGARESTYTITIERLPVLDNPVKTSISCFSWTDAIDHGPQMTALRDGVRGKDKLDVPIKFIWNYKDLKRTLSRPEVLH
;
A
#
# COMPACT_ATOMS: atom_id res chain seq x y z
N MET A 1 -8.47 19.19 16.10
CA MET A 1 -9.32 20.39 16.35
C MET A 1 -9.41 20.73 17.83
N LEU A 2 -9.74 19.80 18.73
CA LEU A 2 -9.85 20.11 20.17
C LEU A 2 -8.63 20.82 20.79
N PRO A 3 -7.37 20.44 20.48
CA PRO A 3 -6.20 21.10 21.09
C PRO A 3 -5.98 22.54 20.66
N ILE A 4 -6.54 22.93 19.50
CA ILE A 4 -6.54 24.32 19.02
C ILE A 4 -7.51 25.14 19.86
N LEU A 5 -8.70 24.60 20.12
CA LEU A 5 -9.73 25.27 20.91
C LEU A 5 -9.34 25.41 22.39
N THR A 6 -8.52 24.50 22.91
CA THR A 6 -8.06 24.53 24.31
C THR A 6 -6.68 25.19 24.48
N GLY A 7 -6.09 25.74 23.41
CA GLY A 7 -4.80 26.44 23.49
C GLY A 7 -3.60 25.53 23.80
N ASN A 8 -3.72 24.21 23.59
CA ASN A 8 -2.67 23.25 23.91
C ASN A 8 -1.60 23.11 22.80
N VAL A 9 -1.76 23.81 21.68
CA VAL A 9 -0.78 23.82 20.58
C VAL A 9 0.35 24.80 20.91
N GLY A 10 1.59 24.29 21.00
CA GLY A 10 2.79 25.11 21.18
C GLY A 10 3.22 25.36 22.63
N ILE A 11 2.47 24.88 23.62
CA ILE A 11 2.88 24.89 25.03
C ILE A 11 3.81 23.71 25.34
N SER A 12 4.80 23.91 26.21
CA SER A 12 5.69 22.83 26.65
C SER A 12 4.89 21.73 27.33
N GLY A 13 4.97 20.49 26.80
CA GLY A 13 4.16 19.36 27.26
C GLY A 13 2.78 19.20 26.60
N GLY A 14 2.40 20.07 25.66
CA GLY A 14 1.17 19.97 24.88
C GLY A 14 1.30 19.12 23.60
N ASN A 15 0.18 18.77 22.97
CA ASN A 15 0.12 18.07 21.68
C ASN A 15 -0.85 18.82 20.74
N SER A 16 -0.54 18.90 19.44
CA SER A 16 -1.41 19.45 18.39
C SER A 16 -2.67 18.62 18.11
N GLY A 17 -2.77 17.42 18.67
CA GLY A 17 -3.84 16.44 18.41
C GLY A 17 -3.51 15.46 17.30
N ALA A 18 -2.30 15.54 16.75
CA ALA A 18 -1.76 14.48 15.90
C ALA A 18 -1.34 13.29 16.79
N ARG A 19 -1.49 12.07 16.28
CA ARG A 19 -0.85 10.92 16.93
C ARG A 19 0.65 11.16 16.97
N GLU A 20 1.25 10.79 18.08
CA GLU A 20 2.70 10.73 18.27
C GLU A 20 3.35 9.96 17.10
N SER A 21 4.39 10.56 16.52
CA SER A 21 5.14 9.95 15.43
C SER A 21 6.24 9.07 16.01
N THR A 22 6.25 7.79 15.69
CA THR A 22 7.38 6.91 15.97
C THR A 22 8.55 7.25 15.04
N TYR A 23 9.79 7.09 15.52
CA TYR A 23 10.98 7.06 14.66
C TYR A 23 10.81 5.97 13.60
N THR A 24 10.88 6.36 12.32
CA THR A 24 10.72 5.43 11.19
C THR A 24 12.10 5.08 10.66
N ILE A 25 12.39 3.78 10.56
CA ILE A 25 13.57 3.27 9.88
C ILE A 25 13.33 3.40 8.38
N THR A 26 14.22 4.09 7.67
CA THR A 26 14.18 4.20 6.21
C THR A 26 14.47 2.82 5.62
N ILE A 27 13.48 2.20 4.98
CA ILE A 27 13.68 0.96 4.24
C ILE A 27 14.01 1.34 2.79
N GLU A 28 15.14 0.85 2.28
CA GLU A 28 15.48 0.97 0.87
C GLU A 28 14.41 0.29 0.01
N ARG A 29 13.92 1.02 -0.99
CA ARG A 29 12.84 0.52 -1.85
C ARG A 29 13.40 -0.54 -2.78
N LEU A 30 12.64 -1.61 -2.97
CA LEU A 30 12.89 -2.50 -4.11
C LEU A 30 12.69 -1.71 -5.41
N PRO A 31 13.56 -1.91 -6.43
CA PRO A 31 13.37 -1.27 -7.73
C PRO A 31 12.01 -1.67 -8.30
N VAL A 32 11.25 -0.67 -8.77
CA VAL A 32 9.97 -0.91 -9.45
C VAL A 32 10.30 -1.36 -10.87
N LEU A 33 10.30 -2.68 -11.08
CA LEU A 33 10.48 -3.30 -12.39
C LEU A 33 9.15 -3.34 -13.15
N ASP A 34 9.23 -3.48 -14.48
CA ASP A 34 8.06 -3.75 -15.30
C ASP A 34 7.48 -5.13 -15.00
N ASN A 35 6.18 -5.19 -14.71
CA ASN A 35 5.51 -6.46 -14.51
C ASN A 35 5.34 -7.19 -15.87
N PRO A 36 5.98 -8.35 -16.08
CA PRO A 36 5.85 -9.12 -17.32
C PRO A 36 4.47 -9.78 -17.46
N VAL A 37 3.75 -9.97 -16.34
CA VAL A 37 2.41 -10.55 -16.32
C VAL A 37 1.38 -9.45 -16.53
N LYS A 38 0.71 -9.44 -17.68
CA LYS A 38 -0.38 -8.51 -17.99
C LYS A 38 -1.77 -9.04 -17.68
N THR A 39 -1.87 -10.34 -17.37
CA THR A 39 -3.11 -10.96 -16.92
C THR A 39 -3.54 -10.34 -15.60
N SER A 40 -4.82 -10.00 -15.50
CA SER A 40 -5.38 -9.39 -14.29
C SER A 40 -6.72 -10.03 -13.92
N ILE A 41 -7.02 -9.98 -12.62
CA ILE A 41 -8.27 -10.42 -12.01
C ILE A 41 -8.83 -9.27 -11.17
N SER A 42 -10.08 -9.37 -10.74
CA SER A 42 -10.64 -8.42 -9.77
C SER A 42 -9.90 -8.49 -8.44
N CYS A 43 -9.67 -7.35 -7.79
CA CYS A 43 -9.09 -7.31 -6.44
C CYS A 43 -10.00 -7.95 -5.37
N PHE A 44 -11.25 -8.26 -5.69
CA PHE A 44 -12.18 -8.96 -4.80
C PHE A 44 -12.17 -10.47 -4.98
N SER A 45 -11.75 -10.98 -6.14
CA SER A 45 -11.74 -12.40 -6.48
C SER A 45 -10.40 -13.07 -6.16
N TRP A 46 -9.58 -12.47 -5.28
CA TRP A 46 -8.27 -13.01 -4.93
C TRP A 46 -8.37 -14.30 -4.12
N THR A 47 -9.44 -14.47 -3.33
CA THR A 47 -9.73 -15.71 -2.60
C THR A 47 -10.05 -16.85 -3.55
N ASP A 48 -10.87 -16.58 -4.57
CA ASP A 48 -11.22 -17.54 -5.61
C ASP A 48 -9.99 -17.94 -6.43
N ALA A 49 -9.11 -16.97 -6.69
CA ALA A 49 -7.84 -17.20 -7.36
C ALA A 49 -6.84 -18.03 -6.53
N ILE A 50 -6.96 -18.05 -5.21
CA ILE A 50 -6.18 -18.95 -4.33
C ILE A 50 -6.77 -20.36 -4.38
N ASP A 51 -8.08 -20.47 -4.16
CA ASP A 51 -8.77 -21.76 -3.99
C ASP A 51 -8.90 -22.54 -5.31
N HIS A 52 -9.40 -21.87 -6.37
CA HIS A 52 -9.72 -22.48 -7.65
C HIS A 52 -9.30 -21.60 -8.84
N GLY A 53 -8.10 -21.02 -8.75
CA GLY A 53 -7.53 -20.17 -9.79
C GLY A 53 -7.57 -20.76 -11.20
N PRO A 54 -7.10 -22.01 -11.45
CA PRO A 54 -7.12 -22.63 -12.78
C PRO A 54 -8.51 -22.77 -13.44
N GLN A 55 -9.56 -22.71 -12.64
CA GLN A 55 -10.95 -22.77 -13.09
C GLN A 55 -11.51 -21.39 -13.44
N MET A 56 -10.83 -20.30 -13.08
CA MET A 56 -11.28 -18.94 -13.35
C MET A 56 -11.10 -18.55 -14.82
N THR A 57 -12.14 -17.99 -15.43
CA THR A 57 -12.20 -17.65 -16.86
C THR A 57 -12.55 -16.19 -17.12
N ALA A 58 -12.32 -15.74 -18.36
CA ALA A 58 -12.65 -14.39 -18.80
C ALA A 58 -14.16 -14.08 -18.72
N LEU A 59 -15.00 -15.06 -19.08
CA LEU A 59 -16.46 -14.87 -19.13
C LEU A 59 -17.12 -14.96 -17.76
N ARG A 60 -16.72 -15.93 -16.93
CA ARG A 60 -17.37 -16.17 -15.62
C ARG A 60 -16.80 -15.28 -14.51
N ASP A 61 -15.48 -15.11 -14.48
CA ASP A 61 -14.77 -14.55 -13.33
C ASP A 61 -14.06 -13.23 -13.66
N GLY A 62 -14.16 -12.77 -14.91
CA GLY A 62 -13.61 -11.50 -15.36
C GLY A 62 -12.08 -11.48 -15.49
N VAL A 63 -11.45 -12.63 -15.73
CA VAL A 63 -10.01 -12.69 -16.08
C VAL A 63 -9.77 -11.82 -17.33
N ARG A 64 -8.77 -10.94 -17.28
CA ARG A 64 -8.40 -10.06 -18.39
C ARG A 64 -7.00 -10.40 -18.90
N GLY A 65 -6.81 -10.27 -20.21
CA GLY A 65 -5.52 -10.53 -20.88
C GLY A 65 -5.24 -12.00 -21.19
N LYS A 66 -6.12 -12.92 -20.76
CA LYS A 66 -6.14 -14.36 -21.11
C LYS A 66 -7.58 -14.89 -20.97
N ASP A 67 -7.86 -16.04 -21.60
CA ASP A 67 -9.16 -16.73 -21.48
C ASP A 67 -9.39 -17.36 -20.10
N LYS A 68 -8.30 -17.74 -19.43
CA LYS A 68 -8.31 -18.31 -18.08
C LYS A 68 -7.02 -18.00 -17.33
N LEU A 69 -7.06 -18.19 -16.01
CA LEU A 69 -5.86 -18.13 -15.18
C LEU A 69 -5.13 -19.49 -15.22
N ASP A 70 -3.83 -19.49 -15.52
CA ASP A 70 -3.06 -20.75 -15.69
C ASP A 70 -2.64 -21.37 -14.35
N VAL A 71 -2.42 -20.54 -13.33
CA VAL A 71 -1.94 -20.93 -12.00
C VAL A 71 -2.66 -20.14 -10.91
N PRO A 72 -2.96 -20.74 -9.75
CA PRO A 72 -3.58 -20.01 -8.64
C PRO A 72 -2.59 -19.01 -8.02
N ILE A 73 -3.12 -18.10 -7.21
CA ILE A 73 -2.30 -17.26 -6.33
C ILE A 73 -1.72 -18.16 -5.23
N LYS A 74 -0.39 -18.25 -5.18
CA LYS A 74 0.33 -19.08 -4.20
C LYS A 74 0.90 -18.27 -3.02
N PHE A 75 0.99 -16.95 -3.17
CA PHE A 75 1.60 -16.08 -2.19
C PHE A 75 1.09 -14.65 -2.35
N ILE A 76 0.78 -13.99 -1.23
CA ILE A 76 0.40 -12.58 -1.19
C ILE A 76 1.34 -11.87 -0.21
N TRP A 77 2.00 -10.83 -0.72
CA TRP A 77 2.79 -9.93 0.10
C TRP A 77 1.99 -8.66 0.37
N ASN A 78 1.71 -8.38 1.65
CA ASN A 78 1.08 -7.14 2.08
C ASN A 78 2.03 -6.41 3.03
N TYR A 79 2.52 -5.22 2.64
CA TYR A 79 3.34 -4.38 3.52
C TYR A 79 2.90 -2.92 3.47
N LYS A 80 3.18 -2.21 4.56
CA LYS A 80 2.89 -0.78 4.70
C LYS A 80 4.15 0.03 4.43
N ASP A 81 4.11 0.85 3.38
CA ASP A 81 5.10 1.91 3.11
C ASP A 81 4.59 3.22 3.72
N LEU A 82 5.25 3.73 4.76
CA LEU A 82 4.94 5.05 5.31
C LEU A 82 5.76 6.10 4.56
N LYS A 83 5.19 6.68 3.51
CA LYS A 83 5.82 7.82 2.83
C LYS A 83 5.86 9.03 3.76
N ARG A 84 7.07 9.47 4.12
CA ARG A 84 7.34 10.88 4.40
C ARG A 84 8.09 11.43 3.20
N THR A 85 7.45 12.29 2.41
CA THR A 85 8.15 13.11 1.41
C THR A 85 9.19 13.92 2.18
N LEU A 86 10.47 13.58 2.01
CA LEU A 86 11.55 14.39 2.53
C LEU A 86 11.57 15.67 1.69
N SER A 87 10.90 16.72 2.16
CA SER A 87 11.26 18.08 1.78
C SER A 87 12.72 18.24 2.19
N ARG A 88 13.60 18.24 1.20
CA ARG A 88 15.05 18.41 1.35
C ARG A 88 15.31 19.60 2.29
N PRO A 89 16.06 19.46 3.39
CA PRO A 89 16.50 20.64 4.12
C PRO A 89 17.42 21.41 3.17
N GLU A 90 17.03 22.63 2.81
CA GLU A 90 17.96 23.59 2.22
C GLU A 90 19.08 23.79 3.24
N VAL A 91 20.29 23.38 2.86
CA VAL A 91 21.49 23.74 3.58
C VAL A 91 21.70 25.23 3.32
N LEU A 92 21.29 26.06 4.27
CA LEU A 92 21.68 27.46 4.32
C LEU A 92 23.20 27.52 4.52
N HIS A 93 23.91 27.82 3.43
CA HIS A 93 25.24 28.41 3.48
C HIS A 93 25.10 29.93 3.35
#